data_AF-A0A525I0P6-F1
#
_entry.id   AF-A0A525I0P6-F1
#
_cell.length_a   1.000
_cell.length_b   1.000
_cell.length_c   1.000
_cell.angle_alpha   90.00
_cell.angle_beta   90.00
_cell.angle_gamma   90.00
#
_symmetry.space_group_name_H-M   'P 1'
#
loop_
_entity.id
_entity.type
_entity.pdbx_description
1 polymer ?
#
loop_
_entity_poly.entity_id
_entity_poly.type
_entity_poly.pdbx_seq_one_letter_code
_entity_poly.pdbx_strand_id
1 'polypeptide(L)'
;MSEETFELTLAGRRWALPHLPFRAIKSIQPALFAVYAEAGGAEMTSASVAQLGEAQFDRLAEATWRAIACLEPGLSYADFLDLPFSVGELIEAFPALARAAGLRAGAPGQATREASPEAGKSISIA
;
A
#
# COMPACT_ATOMS: atom_id res chain seq x y z
N MET A 1 23.12 2.63 -10.19
CA MET A 1 22.30 2.73 -8.97
C MET A 1 21.37 1.54 -9.02
N SER A 2 21.43 0.62 -8.06
CA SER A 2 20.51 -0.52 -8.02
C SER A 2 19.12 0.01 -7.72
N GLU A 3 18.14 -0.28 -8.57
CA GLU A 3 16.74 0.03 -8.28
C GLU A 3 16.31 -0.80 -7.07
N GLU A 4 15.89 -0.14 -5.99
CA GLU A 4 15.32 -0.81 -4.82
C GLU A 4 14.02 -1.49 -5.24
N THR A 5 13.90 -2.77 -4.90
CA THR A 5 12.72 -3.60 -5.17
C THR A 5 12.20 -4.20 -3.87
N PHE A 6 10.89 -4.37 -3.80
CA PHE A 6 10.16 -4.88 -2.64
C PHE A 6 9.48 -6.19 -3.02
N GLU A 7 9.94 -7.28 -2.43
CA GLU A 7 9.43 -8.62 -2.72
C GLU A 7 8.03 -8.80 -2.14
N LEU A 8 7.09 -9.16 -3.02
CA LEU A 8 5.72 -9.50 -2.69
C LEU A 8 5.47 -10.95 -3.14
N THR A 9 4.95 -11.77 -2.22
CA THR A 9 4.63 -13.18 -2.50
C THR A 9 3.14 -13.41 -2.27
N LEU A 10 2.46 -14.00 -3.25
CA LEU A 10 1.02 -14.28 -3.21
C LEU A 10 0.72 -15.50 -4.09
N ALA A 11 -0.07 -16.46 -3.60
CA ALA A 11 -0.44 -17.68 -4.33
C ALA A 11 0.79 -18.46 -4.85
N GLY A 12 1.88 -18.48 -4.07
CA GLY A 12 3.16 -19.09 -4.46
C GLY A 12 3.92 -18.38 -5.59
N ARG A 13 3.38 -17.28 -6.14
CA ARG A 13 4.05 -16.41 -7.11
C ARG A 13 4.80 -15.30 -6.38
N ARG A 14 5.88 -14.80 -7.00
CA ARG A 14 6.71 -13.72 -6.47
C ARG A 14 6.80 -12.58 -7.46
N TRP A 15 6.68 -11.36 -6.95
CA TRP A 15 6.83 -10.12 -7.70
C TRP A 15 7.84 -9.22 -6.99
N ALA A 16 8.83 -8.76 -7.74
CA ALA A 16 9.79 -7.75 -7.27
C ALA A 16 9.22 -6.36 -7.62
N LEU A 17 8.47 -5.74 -6.70
CA LEU A 17 7.86 -4.44 -6.95
C LEU A 17 8.94 -3.34 -6.95
N PRO A 18 9.10 -2.56 -8.02
CA PRO A 18 9.90 -1.34 -7.97
C PRO A 18 9.14 -0.25 -7.19
N HIS A 19 9.76 0.91 -7.03
CA HIS A 19 8.99 2.11 -6.72
C HIS A 19 7.91 2.32 -7.79
N LEU A 20 6.66 2.45 -7.34
CA LEU A 20 5.53 2.55 -8.23
C LEU A 20 5.52 3.90 -8.96
N PRO A 21 5.05 3.96 -10.22
CA PRO A 21 4.88 5.23 -10.91
C PRO A 21 3.83 6.09 -10.17
N PHE A 22 4.00 7.41 -10.20
CA PHE A 22 3.13 8.35 -9.48
C PHE A 22 1.63 8.13 -9.74
N ARG A 23 1.27 7.74 -10.97
CA ARG A 23 -0.12 7.37 -11.32
C ARG A 23 -0.65 6.23 -10.46
N ALA A 24 0.14 5.17 -10.27
CA ALA A 24 -0.23 4.03 -9.45
C ALA A 24 -0.27 4.42 -7.97
N ILE A 25 0.75 5.15 -7.48
CA ILE A 25 0.79 5.68 -6.11
C ILE A 25 -0.50 6.43 -5.78
N LYS A 26 -0.92 7.36 -6.64
CA LYS A 26 -2.11 8.19 -6.41
C LYS A 26 -3.41 7.36 -6.32
N SER A 27 -3.46 6.20 -6.97
CA SER A 27 -4.61 5.29 -6.89
C SER A 27 -4.55 4.31 -5.71
N ILE A 28 -3.35 3.97 -5.26
CA ILE A 28 -3.11 2.90 -4.26
C ILE A 28 -3.01 3.48 -2.84
N GLN A 29 -2.28 4.58 -2.69
CA GLN A 29 -1.92 5.14 -1.38
C GLN A 29 -3.12 5.48 -0.49
N PRO A 30 -4.24 6.07 -0.99
CA PRO A 30 -5.40 6.34 -0.14
C PRO A 30 -6.04 5.06 0.41
N ALA A 31 -6.14 4.02 -0.42
CA ALA A 31 -6.70 2.73 -0.01
C ALA A 31 -5.83 2.05 1.05
N LEU A 32 -4.51 2.03 0.84
CA LEU A 32 -3.56 1.48 1.83
C LEU A 32 -3.58 2.26 3.14
N PHE A 33 -3.62 3.58 3.09
CA PHE A 33 -3.65 4.40 4.30
C PHE A 33 -4.94 4.19 5.10
N ALA A 34 -6.09 4.04 4.43
CA ALA A 34 -7.34 3.73 5.09
C ALA A 34 -7.29 2.36 5.80
N VAL A 35 -6.83 1.32 5.10
CA VAL A 35 -6.65 -0.02 5.69
C VAL A 35 -5.67 0.01 6.86
N TYR A 36 -4.56 0.73 6.71
CA TYR A 36 -3.58 0.92 7.78
C TYR A 36 -4.17 1.60 9.02
N ALA A 37 -4.88 2.72 8.83
CA ALA A 37 -5.50 3.45 9.93
C ALA A 37 -6.56 2.61 10.67
N GLU A 38 -7.38 1.88 9.92
CA GLU A 38 -8.40 0.99 10.47
C GLU A 38 -7.78 -0.24 11.18
N ALA A 39 -6.64 -0.74 10.72
CA ALA A 39 -5.93 -1.87 11.34
C ALA A 39 -5.02 -1.47 12.52
N GLY A 40 -5.10 -0.24 13.03
CA GLY A 40 -4.33 0.22 14.20
C GLY A 40 -2.99 0.89 13.88
N GLY A 41 -2.73 1.19 12.61
CA GLY A 41 -1.57 1.95 12.16
C GLY A 41 -0.25 1.23 12.40
N ALA A 42 0.71 1.91 13.05
CA ALA A 42 2.06 1.38 13.25
C ALA A 42 2.09 0.14 14.17
N GLU A 43 1.02 -0.05 14.95
CA GLU A 43 0.81 -1.17 15.87
C GLU A 43 -0.07 -2.25 15.23
N MET A 44 -0.04 -2.41 13.90
CA MET A 44 -0.81 -3.43 13.19
C MET A 44 -0.40 -4.83 13.69
N THR A 45 -1.33 -5.55 14.30
CA THR A 45 -1.16 -6.91 14.81
C THR A 45 -2.03 -7.88 14.02
N SER A 46 -1.72 -9.17 14.07
CA SER A 46 -2.61 -10.20 13.50
C SER A 46 -4.05 -10.10 14.05
N ALA A 47 -4.23 -9.63 15.29
CA ALA A 47 -5.54 -9.41 15.89
C ALA A 47 -6.28 -8.20 15.31
N SER A 48 -5.60 -7.07 15.07
CA SER A 48 -6.24 -5.89 14.45
C SER A 48 -6.55 -6.14 12.98
N VAL A 49 -5.76 -6.99 12.32
CA VAL A 49 -6.04 -7.43 10.97
C VAL A 49 -7.23 -8.40 10.89
N ALA A 50 -7.42 -9.26 11.88
CA ALA A 50 -8.61 -10.12 11.97
C ALA A 50 -9.92 -9.33 12.16
N GLN A 51 -9.84 -8.04 12.51
CA GLN A 51 -11.01 -7.15 12.60
C GLN A 51 -11.32 -6.42 11.29
N LEU A 52 -10.48 -6.56 10.26
CA LEU A 52 -10.78 -6.01 8.94
C LEU A 52 -12.01 -6.72 8.35
N GLY A 53 -12.88 -5.94 7.74
CA GLY A 53 -14.06 -6.44 7.03
C GLY A 53 -13.79 -6.66 5.55
N GLU A 54 -14.79 -7.19 4.86
CA GLU A 54 -14.79 -7.47 3.42
C GLU A 54 -14.32 -6.26 2.60
N ALA A 55 -14.86 -5.08 2.85
CA ALA A 55 -14.49 -3.86 2.14
C ALA A 55 -13.01 -3.48 2.27
N GLN A 56 -12.35 -3.81 3.38
CA GLN A 56 -10.93 -3.56 3.58
C GLN A 56 -10.08 -4.57 2.82
N PHE A 57 -10.51 -5.84 2.79
CA PHE A 57 -9.85 -6.86 2.00
C PHE A 57 -9.96 -6.57 0.51
N ASP A 58 -11.12 -6.13 0.02
CA ASP A 58 -11.31 -5.75 -1.38
C ASP A 58 -10.38 -4.59 -1.78
N ARG A 59 -10.27 -3.57 -0.93
CA ARG A 59 -9.35 -2.44 -1.17
C ARG A 59 -7.89 -2.89 -1.19
N LEU A 60 -7.51 -3.79 -0.30
CA LEU A 60 -6.15 -4.33 -0.24
C LEU A 60 -5.85 -5.19 -1.47
N ALA A 61 -6.79 -6.04 -1.88
CA ALA A 61 -6.71 -6.84 -3.09
C ALA A 61 -6.57 -5.96 -4.33
N GLU A 62 -7.42 -4.93 -4.47
CA GLU A 62 -7.35 -3.98 -5.58
C GLU A 62 -6.02 -3.21 -5.60
N ALA A 63 -5.58 -2.70 -4.45
CA ALA A 63 -4.29 -2.01 -4.32
C ALA A 63 -3.11 -2.90 -4.74
N THR A 64 -3.15 -4.16 -4.32
CA THR A 64 -2.13 -5.18 -4.64
C THR A 64 -2.13 -5.48 -6.13
N TRP A 65 -3.30 -5.73 -6.72
CA TRP A 65 -3.44 -5.95 -8.15
C TRP A 65 -2.92 -4.75 -8.95
N ARG A 66 -3.26 -3.51 -8.58
CA ARG A 66 -2.79 -2.31 -9.29
C ARG A 66 -1.27 -2.18 -9.30
N ALA A 67 -0.62 -2.58 -8.21
CA ALA A 67 0.84 -2.60 -8.15
C ALA A 67 1.42 -3.70 -9.06
N ILE A 68 0.88 -4.92 -9.00
CA ILE A 68 1.30 -6.03 -9.85
C ILE A 68 1.06 -5.72 -11.34
N ALA A 69 -0.06 -5.09 -11.68
CA ALA A 69 -0.42 -4.70 -13.05
C ALA A 69 0.57 -3.69 -13.66
N CYS A 70 1.39 -3.00 -12.85
CA CYS A 70 2.51 -2.20 -13.37
C CYS A 70 3.63 -3.07 -13.98
N LEU A 71 3.77 -4.32 -13.52
CA LEU A 71 4.75 -5.30 -14.00
C LEU A 71 4.12 -6.28 -15.00
N GLU A 72 2.86 -6.65 -14.77
CA GLU A 72 2.10 -7.58 -15.61
C GLU A 72 0.84 -6.88 -16.15
N PRO A 73 0.94 -6.02 -17.18
CA PRO A 73 -0.21 -5.27 -17.71
C PRO A 73 -1.33 -6.16 -18.30
N GLY A 74 -1.04 -7.44 -18.57
CA GLY A 74 -2.01 -8.42 -19.04
C GLY A 74 -2.84 -9.09 -17.94
N LEU A 75 -2.50 -8.90 -16.67
CA LEU A 75 -3.23 -9.49 -15.55
C LEU A 75 -4.51 -8.68 -15.28
N SER A 76 -5.68 -9.25 -15.58
CA SER A 76 -6.96 -8.61 -15.25
C SER A 76 -7.23 -8.70 -13.74
N TYR A 77 -8.12 -7.84 -13.22
CA TYR A 77 -8.49 -7.90 -11.81
C TYR A 77 -9.23 -9.19 -11.46
N ALA A 78 -10.06 -9.71 -12.37
CA ALA A 78 -10.74 -10.99 -12.19
C ALA A 78 -9.74 -12.15 -12.09
N ASP A 79 -8.77 -12.23 -13.01
CA ASP A 79 -7.74 -13.27 -12.99
C ASP A 79 -6.87 -13.19 -11.73
N PHE A 80 -6.65 -11.97 -11.22
CA PHE A 80 -5.97 -11.78 -9.94
C PHE A 80 -6.78 -12.35 -8.78
N LEU A 81 -8.08 -12.06 -8.69
CA LEU A 81 -8.94 -12.58 -7.61
C LEU A 81 -9.14 -14.10 -7.67
N ASP A 82 -9.00 -14.71 -8.85
CA ASP A 82 -9.04 -16.16 -9.03
C ASP A 82 -7.73 -16.87 -8.63
N LEU A 83 -6.66 -16.13 -8.27
CA LEU A 83 -5.44 -16.72 -7.74
C LEU A 83 -5.71 -17.37 -6.38
N PRO A 84 -5.11 -18.55 -6.09
CA PRO A 84 -5.35 -19.28 -4.85
C PRO A 84 -4.54 -18.71 -3.67
N PHE A 85 -4.68 -17.42 -3.38
CA PHE A 85 -4.09 -16.80 -2.20
C PHE A 85 -5.06 -16.74 -1.03
N SER A 86 -4.49 -16.73 0.18
CA SER A 86 -5.20 -16.46 1.42
C SER A 86 -5.21 -14.98 1.76
N VAL A 87 -6.16 -14.58 2.61
CA VAL A 87 -6.17 -13.24 3.21
C VAL A 87 -4.86 -12.98 3.98
N GLY A 88 -4.30 -14.00 4.63
CA GLY A 88 -3.00 -13.93 5.31
C GLY A 88 -1.87 -13.47 4.40
N GLU A 89 -1.78 -14.02 3.19
CA GLU A 89 -0.78 -13.60 2.20
C GLU A 89 -0.98 -12.16 1.74
N LEU A 90 -2.24 -11.68 1.57
CA LEU A 90 -2.51 -10.27 1.26
C LEU A 90 -2.02 -9.33 2.36
N ILE A 91 -2.15 -9.74 3.62
CA ILE A 91 -1.70 -8.97 4.78
C ILE A 91 -0.17 -8.93 4.83
N GLU A 92 0.47 -10.08 4.64
CA GLU A 92 1.93 -10.19 4.60
C GLU A 92 2.53 -9.39 3.43
N ALA A 93 1.78 -9.21 2.34
CA ALA A 93 2.16 -8.36 1.21
C ALA A 93 2.08 -6.85 1.50
N PHE A 94 1.30 -6.43 2.51
CA PHE A 94 1.06 -5.03 2.82
C PHE A 94 2.33 -4.19 3.00
N PRO A 95 3.37 -4.61 3.76
CA PRO A 95 4.57 -3.81 3.95
C PRO A 95 5.37 -3.58 2.66
N ALA A 96 5.46 -4.59 1.79
CA ALA A 96 6.14 -4.46 0.50
C ALA A 96 5.39 -3.46 -0.40
N LEU A 97 4.06 -3.58 -0.45
CA LEU A 97 3.19 -2.71 -1.21
C LEU A 97 3.22 -1.26 -0.71
N ALA A 98 3.21 -1.05 0.61
CA ALA A 98 3.35 0.26 1.23
C ALA A 98 4.67 0.93 0.83
N ARG A 99 5.79 0.20 0.93
CA ARG A 99 7.12 0.73 0.56
C ARG A 99 7.22 1.04 -0.94
N ALA A 100 6.68 0.16 -1.79
CA ALA A 100 6.60 0.37 -3.23
C ALA A 100 5.79 1.63 -3.58
N ALA A 101 4.72 1.90 -2.83
CA ALA A 101 3.89 3.10 -2.94
C ALA A 101 4.52 4.36 -2.28
N GLY A 102 5.74 4.26 -1.73
CA GLY A 102 6.42 5.37 -1.06
C GLY A 102 5.90 5.67 0.36
N LEU A 103 5.03 4.84 0.92
CA LEU A 103 4.68 4.88 2.33
C LEU A 103 5.83 4.24 3.12
N ARG A 104 6.47 5.03 3.98
CA ARG A 104 7.31 4.45 5.02
C ARG A 104 6.37 3.92 6.09
N ALA A 105 6.21 2.59 6.17
CA ALA A 105 5.74 1.96 7.40
C ALA A 105 6.66 2.49 8.50
N GLY A 106 6.12 3.27 9.44
CA GLY A 106 6.93 3.86 10.49
C GLY A 106 7.66 2.73 11.20
N ALA A 107 9.00 2.77 11.22
CA ALA A 107 9.72 2.01 12.23
C ALA A 107 9.13 2.44 13.59
N PRO A 108 8.85 1.51 14.52
CA PRO A 108 8.35 1.87 15.83
C PRO A 108 9.34 2.86 16.45
N GLY A 109 8.94 4.14 16.55
CA GLY A 109 9.79 5.24 17.01
C GLY A 109 10.05 6.41 16.05
N GLN A 110 9.59 6.39 14.79
CA GLN A 110 9.69 7.57 13.91
C GLN A 110 8.32 8.11 13.51
N ALA A 111 7.77 8.97 14.37
CA ALA A 111 6.81 9.97 13.96
C ALA A 111 7.46 10.82 12.86
N THR A 112 7.08 10.60 11.60
CA THR A 112 7.55 11.47 10.51
C THR A 112 6.71 12.73 10.55
N ARG A 113 7.21 13.68 11.35
CA ARG A 113 7.22 15.12 11.12
C ARG A 113 6.20 15.62 10.07
N GLU A 114 5.10 16.13 10.60
CA GLU A 114 4.42 17.37 10.17
C GLU A 114 4.44 17.64 8.66
N ALA A 115 3.29 17.39 8.01
CA ALA A 115 2.93 18.18 6.84
C ALA A 115 2.79 19.64 7.31
N SER A 116 3.86 20.44 7.19
CA SER A 116 3.82 21.88 7.39
C SER A 116 2.78 22.48 6.41
N PRO A 117 1.74 23.17 6.89
CA PRO A 117 0.86 23.94 6.04
C PRO A 117 1.45 25.35 5.87
N GLU A 118 2.50 25.50 5.06
CA GLU A 118 2.97 26.85 4.69
C GLU A 118 3.29 26.94 3.21
N ALA A 119 2.25 27.21 2.42
CA ALA A 119 2.37 27.88 1.13
C ALA A 119 1.02 28.53 0.78
N GLY A 120 0.74 29.70 1.37
CA GLY A 120 -0.55 30.36 1.22
C GLY A 120 -0.58 31.86 1.53
N LYS A 121 0.54 32.57 1.33
CA LYS A 121 0.61 33.99 0.90
C LYS A 121 -0.40 34.98 1.54
N SER A 122 -0.06 35.53 2.70
CA SER A 122 -0.62 36.82 3.15
C SER A 122 -0.05 37.96 2.28
N ILE A 123 -0.85 38.46 1.35
CA ILE A 123 -0.64 39.80 0.76
C ILE A 123 -1.66 40.71 1.44
N SER A 124 -1.25 41.34 2.55
CA SER A 124 -2.03 42.42 3.13
C SER A 124 -1.77 43.70 2.33
N ILE A 125 -2.86 44.26 1.83
CA ILE A 125 -2.97 45.54 1.17
C ILE A 125 -3.10 46.59 2.28
N ALA A 126 -2.16 47.53 2.35
CA ALA A 126 -2.35 48.83 3.00
C ALA A 126 -1.27 49.80 2.49
#